data_AF-A0A4Q1C6A9-F1
#
_entry.id   AF-A0A4Q1C6A9-F1
#
_cell.length_a   1.000
_cell.length_b   1.000
_cell.length_c   1.000
_cell.angle_alpha   90.00
_cell.angle_beta   90.00
_cell.angle_gamma   90.00
#
_symmetry.space_group_name_H-M   'P 1'
#
loop_
_entity.id
_entity.type
_entity.pdbx_description
1 polymer ?
#
loop_
_entity_poly.entity_id
_entity_poly.type
_entity_poly.pdbx_seq_one_letter_code
_entity_poly.pdbx_strand_id
1 'polypeptide(L)'
;MFLFAVTAIEKLQSLKPDVWMKIGIVVGSFILAILLWRRIMKMNKIVAGVVVFVVVTVVFFSWVYNRNEPRFLTPLVNKIAPFFPSAGAYDAKQKTTPKP
;
A
#
# COMPACT_ATOMS: atom_id res chain seq x y z
N MET A 1 7.86 27.40 28.41
CA MET A 1 6.99 26.92 27.31
C MET A 1 7.47 27.39 25.94
N PHE A 2 7.77 28.67 25.72
CA PHE A 2 8.27 29.17 24.42
C PHE A 2 9.58 28.55 23.93
N LEU A 3 10.54 28.25 24.82
CA LEU A 3 11.82 27.61 24.46
C LEU A 3 11.66 26.19 23.87
N PHE A 4 10.62 25.46 24.28
CA PHE A 4 10.30 24.14 23.72
C PHE A 4 9.61 24.23 22.35
N ALA A 5 8.88 25.32 22.09
CA ALA A 5 8.26 25.57 20.80
C ALA A 5 9.30 25.97 19.73
N VAL A 6 10.29 26.78 20.11
CA VAL A 6 11.41 27.18 19.22
C VAL A 6 12.21 25.95 18.79
N THR A 7 12.59 25.11 19.75
CA THR A 7 13.35 23.87 19.47
C THR A 7 12.55 22.84 18.68
N ALA A 8 11.23 22.76 18.86
CA ALA A 8 10.36 21.90 18.05
C ALA A 8 10.23 22.40 16.59
N ILE A 9 10.14 23.72 16.39
CA ILE A 9 10.10 24.34 15.06
C ILE A 9 11.41 24.13 14.30
N GLU A 10 12.56 24.31 14.96
CA GLU A 10 13.87 24.05 14.35
C GLU A 10 14.05 22.58 13.99
N LYS A 11 13.51 21.66 14.80
CA LYS A 11 13.48 20.23 14.49
C LYS A 11 12.57 19.89 13.31
N LEU A 12 11.47 20.60 13.11
CA LEU A 12 10.55 20.39 11.99
C LEU A 12 11.13 20.94 10.67
N GLN A 13 11.86 22.05 10.72
CA GLN A 13 12.51 22.65 9.54
C GLN A 13 13.75 21.88 9.09
N SER A 14 14.44 21.21 10.02
CA SER A 14 15.59 20.34 9.71
C SER A 14 15.19 18.96 9.16
N LEU A 15 13.89 18.66 9.07
CA LEU A 15 13.43 17.41 8.47
C LEU A 15 13.67 17.41 6.96
N LYS A 16 14.22 16.30 6.46
CA LYS A 16 14.38 16.07 5.02
C LYS A 16 13.01 16.16 4.32
N PRO A 17 12.94 16.72 3.10
CA PRO A 17 11.69 16.81 2.32
C PRO A 17 10.92 15.49 2.17
N ASP A 18 11.63 14.35 2.13
CA ASP A 18 11.04 13.01 2.12
C ASP A 18 10.10 12.74 3.31
N VAL A 19 10.39 13.33 4.47
CA VAL A 19 9.55 13.15 5.67
C VAL A 19 8.20 13.83 5.48
N TRP A 20 8.19 15.04 4.91
CA TRP A 20 6.96 15.77 4.58
C TRP A 20 6.12 15.03 3.55
N MET A 21 6.75 14.42 2.55
CA MET A 21 6.07 13.58 1.57
C MET A 21 5.38 12.38 2.24
N LYS A 22 6.08 11.69 3.15
CA LYS A 22 5.52 10.56 3.91
C LYS A 22 4.36 11.00 4.81
N ILE A 23 4.49 12.13 5.50
CA ILE A 23 3.42 12.70 6.33
C ILE A 23 2.20 13.03 5.46
N GLY A 24 2.40 13.65 4.30
CA GLY A 24 1.34 13.96 3.34
C GLY A 24 0.60 12.71 2.85
N ILE A 25 1.33 11.65 2.51
CA ILE A 25 0.74 10.36 2.11
C ILE A 25 -0.08 9.76 3.26
N VAL A 26 0.44 9.78 4.49
CA VAL A 26 -0.27 9.24 5.66
C VAL A 26 -1.56 10.02 5.91
N VAL A 27 -1.49 11.35 5.98
CA VAL A 27 -2.66 12.21 6.20
C VAL A 27 -3.67 12.07 5.05
N GLY A 28 -3.20 12.07 3.81
CA GLY A 28 -4.05 11.89 2.62
C GLY A 28 -4.77 10.54 2.63
N SER A 29 -4.05 9.46 2.93
CA SER A 29 -4.63 8.12 3.05
C SER A 29 -5.68 8.02 4.15
N PHE A 30 -5.46 8.70 5.29
CA PHE A 30 -6.41 8.75 6.40
C PHE A 30 -7.70 9.50 6.04
N ILE A 31 -7.59 10.65 5.37
CA ILE A 31 -8.75 11.41 4.89
C ILE A 31 -9.55 10.57 3.88
N LEU A 32 -8.86 9.93 2.93
CA LEU A 32 -9.47 9.02 1.96
C LEU A 32 -10.22 7.88 2.65
N ALA A 33 -9.62 7.26 3.68
CA ALA A 33 -10.27 6.22 4.47
C ALA A 33 -11.55 6.72 5.15
N ILE A 34 -11.54 7.92 5.75
CA ILE A 34 -12.73 8.50 6.37
C ILE A 34 -13.83 8.79 5.34
N LEU A 35 -13.47 9.30 4.15
CA LEU A 35 -14.43 9.58 3.09
C LEU A 35 -15.08 8.29 2.57
N LEU A 36 -14.27 7.25 2.32
CA LEU A 36 -14.75 5.93 1.92
C LEU A 36 -15.64 5.32 3.00
N TRP A 37 -15.22 5.38 4.27
CA TRP A 37 -15.99 4.90 5.41
C TRP A 37 -17.36 5.59 5.53
N ARG A 38 -17.39 6.93 5.42
CA ARG A 38 -18.65 7.70 5.43
C ARG A 38 -19.57 7.32 4.28
N ARG A 39 -19.02 6.97 3.11
CA ARG A 39 -19.80 6.56 1.94
C ARG A 39 -20.35 5.15 2.11
N ILE A 40 -19.51 4.24 2.61
CA ILE A 40 -19.87 2.85 2.93
C ILE A 40 -21.00 2.80 3.97
N MET A 41 -20.94 3.63 5.02
CA MET A 41 -21.96 3.66 6.08
C MET A 41 -23.34 4.14 5.58
N LYS A 42 -23.41 4.84 4.44
CA LYS A 42 -24.66 5.24 3.80
C LYS A 42 -25.19 4.19 2.81
N MET A 43 -24.39 3.17 2.49
CA MET A 43 -24.75 2.12 1.54
C MET A 43 -25.29 0.87 2.24
N ASN A 44 -25.99 0.02 1.50
CA ASN A 44 -26.37 -1.30 1.99
C ASN A 44 -25.11 -2.11 2.34
N LYS A 45 -25.10 -2.75 3.51
CA LYS A 45 -23.93 -3.46 4.07
C LYS A 45 -23.39 -4.53 3.11
N ILE A 46 -24.28 -5.16 2.34
CA ILE A 46 -23.93 -6.15 1.32
C ILE A 46 -23.11 -5.51 0.19
N VAL A 47 -23.56 -4.38 -0.36
CA VAL A 47 -22.88 -3.69 -1.45
C VAL A 47 -21.52 -3.17 -1.00
N ALA A 48 -21.44 -2.62 0.22
CA ALA A 48 -20.18 -2.22 0.81
C ALA A 48 -19.20 -3.41 0.95
N GLY A 49 -19.68 -4.56 1.42
CA GLY A 49 -18.87 -5.77 1.52
C GLY A 49 -18.31 -6.22 0.18
N VAL A 50 -19.13 -6.22 -0.88
CA VAL A 50 -18.70 -6.56 -2.25
C VAL A 50 -17.64 -5.59 -2.76
N VAL A 51 -17.84 -4.27 -2.59
CA VAL A 51 -16.86 -3.27 -3.02
C VAL A 51 -15.54 -3.42 -2.27
N VAL A 52 -15.59 -3.58 -0.95
CA VAL A 52 -14.39 -3.79 -0.13
C VAL A 52 -13.66 -5.07 -0.56
N PHE A 53 -14.41 -6.16 -0.78
CA PHE A 53 -13.83 -7.42 -1.25
C PHE A 53 -13.09 -7.24 -2.58
N VAL A 54 -13.74 -6.65 -3.59
CA VAL A 54 -13.12 -6.42 -4.90
C VAL A 54 -11.88 -5.54 -4.80
N VAL A 55 -11.94 -4.44 -4.04
CA VAL A 55 -10.80 -3.53 -3.86
C VAL A 55 -9.64 -4.23 -3.17
N VAL A 56 -9.90 -4.96 -2.07
CA VAL A 56 -8.87 -5.70 -1.34
C VAL A 56 -8.25 -6.77 -2.23
N THR A 57 -9.06 -7.50 -3.01
CA THR A 57 -8.58 -8.52 -3.93
C THR A 57 -7.69 -7.92 -5.02
N VAL A 58 -8.09 -6.82 -5.67
CA VAL A 58 -7.30 -6.16 -6.70
C VAL A 58 -5.99 -5.62 -6.14
N VAL A 59 -6.04 -4.95 -4.98
CA VAL A 59 -4.83 -4.44 -4.30
C VAL A 59 -3.92 -5.60 -3.90
N PHE A 60 -4.46 -6.66 -3.31
CA PHE A 60 -3.70 -7.86 -2.92
C PHE A 60 -3.02 -8.52 -4.13
N PHE A 61 -3.74 -8.72 -5.24
CA PHE A 61 -3.14 -9.30 -6.45
C PHE A 61 -2.09 -8.38 -7.08
N SER A 62 -2.37 -7.08 -7.18
CA SER A 62 -1.38 -6.10 -7.67
C SER A 62 -0.13 -6.10 -6.79
N TRP A 63 -0.31 -6.26 -5.50
CA TRP A 63 0.75 -6.30 -4.51
C TRP A 63 1.61 -7.56 -4.59
N VAL A 64 0.99 -8.74 -4.67
CA VAL A 64 1.66 -10.03 -4.87
C VAL A 64 2.36 -10.08 -6.23
N TYR A 65 1.73 -9.54 -7.28
CA TYR A 65 2.26 -9.52 -8.64
C TYR A 65 3.49 -8.61 -8.77
N ASN A 66 3.40 -7.37 -8.26
CA ASN A 66 4.47 -6.36 -8.32
C ASN A 66 5.51 -6.50 -7.20
N ARG A 67 5.29 -7.39 -6.22
CA ARG A 67 6.17 -7.62 -5.05
C ARG A 67 6.55 -6.33 -4.31
N ASN A 68 5.66 -5.34 -4.32
CA ASN A 68 5.81 -4.04 -3.65
C ASN A 68 5.37 -4.14 -2.18
N GLU A 69 6.00 -5.06 -1.46
CA GLU A 69 5.58 -5.43 -0.13
C GLU A 69 6.23 -4.65 0.98
N PRO A 70 5.45 -4.10 1.96
CA PRO A 70 6.08 -3.63 3.17
C PRO A 70 6.73 -4.81 3.88
N ARG A 71 7.97 -4.59 4.35
CA ARG A 71 8.87 -5.62 4.89
C ARG A 71 8.28 -6.50 5.99
N PHE A 72 7.25 -6.02 6.69
CA PHE A 72 6.58 -6.76 7.76
C PHE A 72 5.64 -7.87 7.24
N LEU A 73 5.12 -7.77 6.01
CA LEU A 73 4.24 -8.79 5.44
C LEU A 73 4.95 -9.79 4.52
N THR A 74 6.18 -9.48 4.13
CA THR A 74 7.05 -10.34 3.32
C THR A 74 7.11 -11.80 3.80
N PRO A 75 7.18 -12.15 5.11
CA PRO A 75 7.21 -13.55 5.51
C PRO A 75 5.90 -14.30 5.25
N LEU A 76 4.76 -13.60 5.27
CA LEU A 76 3.46 -14.18 4.97
C LEU A 76 3.30 -14.36 3.45
N VAL A 77 3.61 -13.32 2.68
CA VAL A 77 3.44 -13.37 1.23
C VAL A 77 4.45 -14.32 0.60
N ASN A 78 5.69 -14.46 1.10
CA ASN A 78 6.64 -15.45 0.57
C ASN A 78 6.14 -16.90 0.62
N LYS A 79 5.27 -17.24 1.59
CA LYS A 79 4.65 -18.57 1.67
C LYS A 79 3.54 -18.77 0.64
N ILE A 80 2.89 -17.67 0.25
CA ILE A 80 1.70 -17.67 -0.61
C ILE A 80 2.08 -17.39 -2.08
N ALA A 81 3.12 -16.59 -2.30
CA ALA A 81 3.71 -16.21 -3.58
C ALA A 81 3.99 -17.39 -4.54
N PRO A 82 4.47 -18.58 -4.11
CA PRO A 82 4.68 -19.68 -5.05
C PRO A 82 3.38 -20.20 -5.71
N PHE A 83 2.21 -19.92 -5.15
CA PHE A 83 0.92 -20.29 -5.73
C PHE A 83 0.39 -19.27 -6.75
N PHE A 84 0.84 -18.01 -6.67
CA PHE A 84 0.32 -16.91 -7.49
C PHE A 84 1.32 -16.52 -8.59
N PRO A 85 0.85 -16.25 -9.82
CA PRO A 85 1.74 -15.80 -10.89
C PRO A 85 2.34 -14.44 -10.51
N SER A 86 3.67 -14.37 -10.47
CA SER A 86 4.41 -13.12 -10.31
C SER A 86 4.89 -12.63 -11.68
N ALA A 87 5.11 -11.32 -11.84
CA ALA A 87 5.60 -10.74 -13.09
C ALA A 87 6.87 -11.46 -13.62
N GLY A 88 7.78 -11.85 -12.72
CA GLY A 88 9.01 -12.57 -13.08
C GLY A 88 8.83 -14.04 -13.48
N ALA A 89 7.67 -14.66 -13.21
CA ALA A 89 7.39 -16.03 -13.63
C ALA A 89 7.20 -16.15 -15.15
N TYR A 90 6.72 -15.09 -15.81
CA TYR A 90 6.59 -15.03 -17.26
C TYR A 90 7.96 -14.84 -17.93
N ASP A 91 8.82 -13.97 -17.40
CA ASP A 91 10.19 -13.77 -17.89
C ASP A 91 11.05 -15.05 -17.78
N ALA A 92 10.91 -15.81 -16.68
CA ALA A 92 11.64 -17.06 -16.49
C ALA A 92 11.22 -18.17 -17.47
N LYS A 93 9.92 -18.23 -17.83
CA LYS A 93 9.40 -19.19 -18.82
C LYS A 93 9.69 -18.77 -20.27
N GLN A 94 9.80 -17.48 -20.55
CA GLN A 94 10.19 -17.00 -21.88
C GLN A 94 11.69 -17.20 -22.16
N LYS A 95 12.56 -17.11 -21.14
CA LYS A 95 14.00 -17.41 -21.28
C LYS A 95 14.33 -18.88 -21.54
N THR A 96 13.40 -19.80 -21.27
CA THR A 96 13.60 -21.26 -21.46
C THR A 96 13.01 -21.80 -22.76
N THR A 97 12.39 -20.97 -23.60
CA THR A 97 11.99 -21.37 -24.95
C THR A 97 13.20 -21.17 -25.87
N PRO A 98 13.83 -22.23 -26.42
CA PRO A 98 14.86 -22.05 -27.43
C PRO A 98 14.23 -21.34 -28.62
N LYS A 99 14.88 -20.28 -29.10
CA LYS A 99 14.49 -19.59 -30.33
C LYS A 99 14.53 -20.60 -31.49
N PRO A 100 13.47 -20.70 -32.32
CA PRO A 100 13.45 -21.62 -33.46
C PRO A 100 14.57 -21.31 -34.47
#